data_AF-A0A6N3AR09-F1
#
_entry.id   AF-A0A6N3AR09-F1
#
_cell.length_a   1.000
_cell.length_b   1.000
_cell.length_c   1.000
_cell.angle_alpha   90.00
_cell.angle_beta   90.00
_cell.angle_gamma   90.00
#
_symmetry.space_group_name_H-M   'P 1'
#
loop_
_entity.id
_entity.type
_entity.pdbx_description
1 polymer ?
#
loop_
_entity_poly.entity_id
_entity_poly.type
_entity_poly.pdbx_seq_one_letter_code
_entity_poly.pdbx_strand_id
1 'polypeptide(L)'
;MMSALSGYQQGTAGSHLKQYTAACGVLNFAQQYDSNQEEQLRSDLDEYLNAASAETIDILAEGCGNVDFAAREILSNGVDGVADILNDAGNPNQYDEYDPEKYEAVAGILKETLAAYT
;
A
#
# COMPACT_ATOMS: atom_id res chain seq x y z
N MET A 1 3.74 -2.45 6.33
CA MET A 1 2.83 -2.42 5.17
C MET A 1 1.41 -2.83 5.56
N MET A 2 1.16 -4.10 5.94
CA MET A 2 -0.19 -4.58 6.31
C MET A 2 -0.86 -3.80 7.45
N SER A 3 -0.11 -3.40 8.49
CA SER A 3 -0.64 -2.57 9.59
C SER A 3 -1.09 -1.16 9.16
N ALA A 4 -0.55 -0.64 8.05
CA ALA A 4 -0.98 0.65 7.50
C ALA A 4 -2.30 0.52 6.71
N LEU A 5 -2.53 -0.66 6.11
CA LEU A 5 -3.75 -0.98 5.38
C LEU A 5 -4.92 -1.26 6.34
N SER A 6 -4.70 -2.02 7.42
CA SER A 6 -5.75 -2.36 8.40
C SER A 6 -6.15 -1.20 9.33
N GLY A 7 -5.32 -0.14 9.42
CA GLY A 7 -5.63 1.07 10.19
C GLY A 7 -6.46 2.12 9.42
N TYR A 8 -6.80 1.86 8.15
CA TYR A 8 -7.57 2.77 7.32
C TYR A 8 -9.09 2.55 7.52
N GLN A 9 -9.82 3.62 7.86
CA GLN A 9 -11.28 3.65 7.82
C GLN A 9 -11.72 4.85 6.97
N GLN A 10 -12.50 4.59 5.92
CA GLN A 10 -13.05 5.62 5.04
C GLN A 10 -14.03 6.52 5.82
N GLY A 11 -14.00 7.85 5.57
CA GLY A 11 -14.95 8.80 6.15
C GLY A 11 -14.58 9.41 7.51
N THR A 12 -13.35 9.19 8.00
CA THR A 12 -12.83 9.91 9.19
C THR A 12 -12.00 11.13 8.78
N ALA A 13 -11.94 12.16 9.64
CA ALA A 13 -11.08 13.32 9.37
C ALA A 13 -9.62 12.86 9.22
N GLY A 14 -8.99 13.19 8.08
CA GLY A 14 -7.63 12.76 7.76
C GLY A 14 -7.51 11.38 7.10
N SER A 15 -8.62 10.70 6.74
CA SER A 15 -8.56 9.44 5.95
C SER A 15 -7.75 9.61 4.66
N HIS A 16 -7.92 10.75 3.99
CA HIS A 16 -7.18 11.07 2.77
C HIS A 16 -5.66 11.11 3.01
N LEU A 17 -5.18 11.79 4.06
CA LEU A 17 -3.75 11.82 4.40
C LEU A 17 -3.21 10.42 4.75
N LYS A 18 -3.98 9.64 5.53
CA LYS A 18 -3.61 8.25 5.88
C LYS A 18 -3.46 7.34 4.66
N GLN A 19 -4.29 7.55 3.63
CA GLN A 19 -4.21 6.81 2.37
C GLN A 19 -2.89 7.09 1.64
N TYR A 20 -2.47 8.36 1.57
CA TYR A 20 -1.19 8.75 0.97
C TYR A 20 0.00 8.27 1.81
N THR A 21 -0.10 8.30 3.13
CA THR A 21 0.91 7.70 4.01
C THR A 21 1.07 6.21 3.75
N ALA A 22 -0.02 5.47 3.65
CA ALA A 22 0.01 4.05 3.37
C ALA A 22 0.51 3.77 1.94
N ALA A 23 0.11 4.56 0.94
CA ALA A 23 0.60 4.48 -0.43
C ALA A 23 2.11 4.71 -0.54
N CYS A 24 2.63 5.77 0.09
CA CYS A 24 4.08 5.96 0.19
C CYS A 24 4.76 4.78 0.90
N GLY A 25 4.16 4.22 1.94
CA GLY A 25 4.67 3.02 2.59
C GLY A 25 4.80 1.82 1.64
N VAL A 26 3.80 1.59 0.79
CA VAL A 26 3.85 0.52 -0.23
C VAL A 26 4.87 0.85 -1.32
N LEU A 27 4.90 2.07 -1.82
CA LEU A 27 5.83 2.51 -2.86
C LEU A 27 7.29 2.46 -2.37
N ASN A 28 7.57 2.89 -1.14
CA ASN A 28 8.89 2.80 -0.51
C ASN A 28 9.34 1.35 -0.35
N PHE A 29 8.42 0.46 0.03
CA PHE A 29 8.70 -0.97 0.11
C PHE A 29 8.97 -1.56 -1.28
N ALA A 30 8.10 -1.25 -2.27
CA ALA A 30 8.25 -1.70 -3.64
C ALA A 30 9.58 -1.25 -4.26
N GLN A 31 10.04 -0.04 -3.97
CA GLN A 31 11.33 0.45 -4.47
C GLN A 31 12.52 -0.39 -3.97
N GLN A 32 12.44 -0.89 -2.73
CA GLN A 32 13.43 -1.76 -2.09
C GLN A 32 13.24 -3.25 -2.41
N TYR A 33 12.04 -3.62 -2.85
CA TYR A 33 11.68 -4.98 -3.17
C TYR A 33 12.49 -5.51 -4.37
N ASP A 34 12.92 -6.75 -4.24
CA ASP A 34 13.60 -7.51 -5.27
C ASP A 34 12.77 -8.77 -5.60
N SER A 35 12.66 -9.14 -6.87
CA SER A 35 11.83 -10.27 -7.31
C SER A 35 12.22 -11.60 -6.67
N ASN A 36 13.47 -11.75 -6.21
CA ASN A 36 13.91 -12.94 -5.49
C ASN A 36 13.24 -13.09 -4.10
N GLN A 37 12.57 -12.05 -3.61
CA GLN A 37 11.85 -12.03 -2.33
C GLN A 37 10.36 -12.35 -2.49
N GLU A 38 9.88 -12.67 -3.71
CA GLU A 38 8.45 -12.93 -3.96
C GLU A 38 7.89 -14.06 -3.10
N GLU A 39 8.59 -15.19 -3.03
CA GLU A 39 8.14 -16.35 -2.28
C GLU A 39 8.03 -16.03 -0.78
N GLN A 40 9.00 -15.28 -0.25
CA GLN A 40 8.98 -14.83 1.14
C GLN A 40 7.82 -13.86 1.38
N LEU A 41 7.62 -12.88 0.50
CA LEU A 41 6.53 -11.92 0.63
C LEU A 41 5.17 -12.62 0.60
N ARG A 42 4.96 -13.58 -0.32
CA ARG A 42 3.75 -14.38 -0.37
C ARG A 42 3.55 -15.16 0.93
N SER A 43 4.60 -15.80 1.44
CA SER A 43 4.54 -16.54 2.71
C SER A 43 4.17 -15.64 3.89
N ASP A 44 4.79 -14.47 4.01
CA ASP A 44 4.51 -13.53 5.11
C ASP A 44 3.08 -12.99 5.06
N LEU A 45 2.58 -12.71 3.84
CA LEU A 45 1.20 -12.28 3.63
C LEU A 45 0.20 -13.39 3.96
N ASP A 46 0.49 -14.62 3.54
CA ASP A 46 -0.34 -15.78 3.81
C ASP A 46 -0.42 -16.09 5.31
N GLU A 47 0.71 -16.04 6.03
CA GLU A 47 0.75 -16.21 7.48
C GLU A 47 -0.08 -15.12 8.18
N TYR A 48 0.07 -13.86 7.77
CA TYR A 48 -0.68 -12.75 8.35
C TYR A 48 -2.20 -12.87 8.09
N LEU A 49 -2.60 -13.21 6.86
CA LEU A 49 -4.00 -13.33 6.48
C LEU A 49 -4.67 -14.54 7.12
N ASN A 50 -3.97 -15.67 7.26
CA ASN A 50 -4.46 -16.83 8.02
C ASN A 50 -4.74 -16.50 9.49
N ALA A 51 -3.93 -15.62 10.10
CA ALA A 51 -4.11 -15.19 11.48
C ALA A 51 -5.13 -14.05 11.64
N ALA A 52 -5.54 -13.39 10.55
CA ALA A 52 -6.45 -12.26 10.56
C ALA A 52 -7.91 -12.70 10.72
N SER A 53 -8.75 -11.84 11.32
CA SER A 53 -10.20 -12.05 11.34
C SER A 53 -10.82 -11.69 9.98
N ALA A 54 -11.98 -12.27 9.67
CA ALA A 54 -12.74 -11.92 8.45
C ALA A 54 -12.99 -10.40 8.34
N GLU A 55 -13.33 -9.74 9.45
CA GLU A 55 -13.49 -8.28 9.50
C GLU A 55 -12.18 -7.54 9.15
N THR A 56 -11.03 -8.05 9.61
CA THR A 56 -9.72 -7.46 9.27
C THR A 56 -9.40 -7.66 7.79
N ILE A 57 -9.73 -8.82 7.22
CA ILE A 57 -9.54 -9.13 5.81
C ILE A 57 -10.42 -8.21 4.93
N ASP A 58 -11.67 -7.98 5.31
CA ASP A 58 -12.56 -7.04 4.62
C ASP A 58 -12.00 -5.60 4.64
N ILE A 59 -11.53 -5.13 5.81
CA ILE A 59 -10.89 -3.82 5.95
C ILE A 59 -9.62 -3.74 5.10
N LEU A 60 -8.81 -4.80 5.05
CA LEU A 60 -7.61 -4.85 4.21
C LEU A 60 -7.95 -4.78 2.73
N ALA A 61 -9.01 -5.44 2.28
CA ALA A 61 -9.46 -5.39 0.89
C ALA A 61 -9.90 -3.98 0.50
N GLU A 62 -10.69 -3.30 1.35
CA GLU A 62 -11.07 -1.91 1.14
C GLU A 62 -9.84 -0.98 1.16
N GLY A 63 -8.96 -1.17 2.15
CA GLY A 63 -7.72 -0.40 2.31
C GLY A 63 -6.78 -0.56 1.11
N CYS A 64 -6.66 -1.77 0.55
CA CYS A 64 -5.86 -2.02 -0.65
C CYS A 64 -6.34 -1.24 -1.86
N GLY A 65 -7.66 -1.16 -2.09
CA GLY A 65 -8.22 -0.37 -3.20
C GLY A 65 -7.91 1.12 -3.07
N ASN A 66 -8.07 1.68 -1.86
CA ASN A 66 -7.76 3.08 -1.59
C ASN A 66 -6.25 3.35 -1.73
N VAL A 67 -5.41 2.50 -1.17
CA VAL A 67 -3.95 2.65 -1.29
C VAL A 67 -3.48 2.51 -2.73
N ASP A 68 -4.07 1.62 -3.53
CA ASP A 68 -3.77 1.49 -4.96
C ASP A 68 -4.11 2.75 -5.74
N PHE A 69 -5.27 3.36 -5.46
CA PHE A 69 -5.65 4.64 -6.05
C PHE A 69 -4.61 5.74 -5.76
N ALA A 70 -4.23 5.92 -4.49
CA ALA A 70 -3.27 6.96 -4.11
C ALA A 70 -1.86 6.68 -4.64
N ALA A 71 -1.42 5.42 -4.63
CA ALA A 71 -0.12 5.05 -5.18
C ALA A 71 -0.06 5.33 -6.69
N ARG A 72 -1.13 5.03 -7.43
CA ARG A 72 -1.24 5.36 -8.87
C ARG A 72 -1.26 6.87 -9.11
N GLU A 73 -1.92 7.65 -8.25
CA GLU A 73 -1.84 9.12 -8.36
C GLU A 73 -0.41 9.63 -8.15
N ILE A 74 0.32 9.11 -7.16
CA ILE A 74 1.73 9.48 -6.93
C ILE A 74 2.59 9.09 -8.15
N LEU A 75 2.40 7.88 -8.69
CA LEU A 75 3.13 7.42 -9.88
C LEU A 75 2.81 8.23 -11.14
N SER A 76 1.56 8.68 -11.30
CA SER A 76 1.11 9.42 -12.48
C SER A 76 1.46 10.90 -12.42
N ASN A 77 1.27 11.54 -11.26
CA ASN A 77 1.50 12.98 -11.08
C ASN A 77 2.94 13.28 -10.65
N GLY A 78 3.69 12.25 -10.23
CA GLY A 78 4.98 12.39 -9.59
C GLY A 78 4.86 12.83 -8.13
N VAL A 79 5.93 12.61 -7.37
CA VAL A 79 6.05 13.07 -5.97
C VAL A 79 5.84 14.58 -5.86
N ASP A 80 6.41 15.35 -6.80
CA ASP A 80 6.22 16.80 -6.86
C ASP A 80 4.77 17.21 -7.11
N GLY A 81 4.03 16.44 -7.93
CA GLY A 81 2.64 16.70 -8.26
C GLY A 81 1.68 16.51 -7.08
N VAL A 82 2.09 15.77 -6.05
CA VAL A 82 1.33 15.55 -4.81
C VAL A 82 2.03 16.10 -3.57
N ALA A 83 3.05 16.94 -3.74
CA ALA A 83 3.92 17.38 -2.65
C ALA A 83 3.15 18.05 -1.50
N ASP A 84 2.13 18.84 -1.77
CA ASP A 84 1.29 19.47 -0.74
C ASP A 84 0.61 18.43 0.16
N ILE A 85 0.05 17.38 -0.45
CA ILE A 85 -0.62 16.27 0.27
C ILE A 85 0.41 15.48 1.09
N LEU A 86 1.59 15.22 0.50
CA LEU A 86 2.65 14.51 1.19
C LEU A 86 3.18 15.30 2.38
N ASN A 87 3.37 16.62 2.24
CA ASN A 87 3.79 17.50 3.32
C ASN A 87 2.75 17.53 4.45
N ASP A 88 1.46 17.62 4.13
CA ASP A 88 0.38 17.53 5.11
C ASP A 88 0.33 16.17 5.82
N ALA A 89 0.75 15.10 5.13
CA ALA A 89 0.88 13.75 5.69
C ALA A 89 2.19 13.53 6.47
N GLY A 90 3.02 14.55 6.67
CA GLY A 90 4.31 14.47 7.39
C GLY A 90 5.48 13.98 6.53
N ASN A 91 5.33 14.06 5.21
CA ASN A 91 6.26 13.63 4.16
C ASN A 91 6.79 12.19 4.35
N PRO A 92 5.92 11.16 4.18
CA PRO A 92 6.30 9.76 4.30
C PRO A 92 7.09 9.22 3.09
N ASN A 93 7.25 10.04 2.04
CA ASN A 93 8.00 9.69 0.84
C ASN A 93 9.51 9.57 1.14
N GLN A 94 10.18 8.61 0.50
CA GLN A 94 11.62 8.39 0.66
C GLN A 94 12.42 8.53 -0.64
N TYR A 95 11.74 8.64 -1.79
CA TYR A 95 12.36 8.62 -3.11
C TYR A 95 11.82 9.77 -3.96
N ASP A 96 12.66 10.38 -4.79
CA ASP A 96 12.18 11.45 -5.68
C ASP A 96 11.29 10.90 -6.81
N GLU A 97 11.53 9.64 -7.20
CA GLU A 97 10.77 8.92 -8.22
C GLU A 97 10.61 7.45 -7.80
N TYR A 98 9.45 6.90 -8.12
CA TYR A 98 9.12 5.50 -7.90
C TYR A 98 9.02 4.74 -9.22
N ASP A 99 9.47 3.50 -9.21
CA ASP A 99 9.36 2.60 -10.36
C ASP A 99 7.95 1.97 -10.43
N PRO A 100 7.16 2.24 -11.47
CA PRO A 100 5.83 1.66 -11.62
C PRO A 100 5.84 0.13 -11.72
N GLU A 101 6.85 -0.47 -12.36
CA GLU A 101 6.93 -1.93 -12.54
C GLU A 101 7.15 -2.63 -11.21
N LYS A 102 8.01 -2.05 -10.36
CA LYS A 102 8.22 -2.56 -8.99
C LYS A 102 6.96 -2.46 -8.14
N TYR A 103 6.23 -1.36 -8.27
CA TYR A 103 4.96 -1.19 -7.58
C TYR A 103 3.94 -2.25 -8.03
N GLU A 104 3.76 -2.44 -9.34
CA GLU A 104 2.82 -3.43 -9.88
C GLU A 104 3.18 -4.86 -9.45
N ALA A 105 4.47 -5.20 -9.34
CA ALA A 105 4.90 -6.50 -8.82
C ALA A 105 4.41 -6.73 -7.38
N VAL A 106 4.68 -5.79 -6.47
CA VAL A 106 4.26 -5.91 -5.06
C VAL A 106 2.74 -5.83 -4.92
N ALA A 107 2.09 -4.90 -5.63
CA ALA A 107 0.64 -4.75 -5.60
C ALA A 107 -0.08 -5.97 -6.16
N GLY A 108 0.46 -6.60 -7.21
CA GLY A 108 -0.02 -7.85 -7.78
C GLY A 108 0.00 -8.98 -6.75
N ILE A 109 1.14 -9.19 -6.09
CA ILE A 109 1.29 -10.20 -5.04
C ILE A 109 0.29 -9.96 -3.90
N LEU A 110 0.16 -8.72 -3.44
CA LEU A 110 -0.77 -8.37 -2.37
C LEU A 110 -2.23 -8.69 -2.75
N LYS A 111 -2.65 -8.30 -3.96
CA LYS A 111 -4.00 -8.52 -4.46
C LYS A 111 -4.30 -10.00 -4.66
N GLU A 112 -3.36 -10.74 -5.25
CA GLU A 112 -3.51 -12.18 -5.48
C GLU A 112 -3.64 -12.95 -4.16
N THR A 113 -2.75 -12.67 -3.20
CA THR A 113 -2.80 -13.36 -1.90
C THR A 113 -4.07 -12.99 -1.14
N LEU A 114 -4.46 -11.71 -1.12
CA LEU A 114 -5.68 -11.28 -0.44
C LEU A 114 -6.95 -11.87 -1.06
N ALA A 115 -7.01 -11.99 -2.38
CA ALA A 115 -8.13 -12.61 -3.09
C ALA A 115 -8.35 -14.08 -2.75
N ALA A 116 -7.34 -14.78 -2.20
CA ALA A 116 -7.50 -16.14 -1.71
C ALA A 116 -8.28 -16.23 -0.38
N TYR A 117 -8.47 -15.09 0.31
CA TYR A 117 -9.10 -14.99 1.64
C TYR A 117 -10.43 -14.23 1.65
N THR A 118 -10.86 -13.66 0.51
CA THR A 118 -12.11 -12.90 0.32
C THR A 118 -13.10 -13.66 -0.56
#